data_AF-A0AAW2EG62-F1
#
_entry.id   AF-A0AAW2EG62-F1
#
_cell.length_a   1.000
_cell.length_b   1.000
_cell.length_c   1.000
_cell.angle_alpha   90.00
_cell.angle_beta   90.00
_cell.angle_gamma   90.00
#
_symmetry.space_group_name_H-M   'P 1'
#
loop_
_entity.id
_entity.type
_entity.pdbx_description
1 polymer ?
#
loop_
_entity_poly.entity_id
_entity_poly.type
_entity_poly.pdbx_seq_one_letter_code
_entity_poly.pdbx_strand_id
1 'polypeptide(L)'
;MHTIILDRCDYLQDNPLSIALKSLENLRHLTINDCVGIATHTMETIGKHCQNLKTLEFSGDFPSAQTADMFHLTHLVNLQVLKLTHNFKVSDEFLAHLVQHCQQLTNVDITGCFNVSDVGLTAIATLSKLEKLVISYIHEITDDGLKNVCGLKELECRKCSFSDRGVMALIMTSPQLQLLDISGCKNIQYATLRAANSVCSTRTNNIVLKIVVGGTAMKESIIKEITQDSPLLHIVNVDLSDISSASEICLLDDLDSWYDGNSDYTDFSDYIEFSDFLDEEFKDYYMHNPTNYCKDD
;
A
#
# COMPACT_ATOMS: atom_id res chain seq x y z
N MET A 1 7.76 27.72 -12.12
CA MET A 1 6.94 27.17 -11.03
C MET A 1 7.28 25.69 -10.90
N HIS A 2 7.64 25.21 -9.70
CA HIS A 2 8.10 23.81 -9.49
C HIS A 2 7.05 22.91 -8.86
N THR A 3 6.07 23.50 -8.18
CA THR A 3 5.04 22.81 -7.43
C THR A 3 3.70 23.46 -7.72
N ILE A 4 2.68 22.65 -7.99
CA ILE A 4 1.27 23.04 -8.07
C ILE A 4 0.49 22.10 -7.17
N ILE A 5 -0.43 22.67 -6.39
CA ILE A 5 -1.35 21.92 -5.54
C ILE A 5 -2.75 22.46 -5.81
N LEU A 6 -3.64 21.58 -6.25
CA LEU A 6 -5.04 21.83 -6.55
C LEU A 6 -5.84 20.80 -5.76
N ASP A 7 -6.59 21.27 -4.77
CA ASP A 7 -7.36 20.42 -3.86
C ASP A 7 -8.80 20.94 -3.82
N ARG A 8 -9.77 20.09 -4.15
CA ARG A 8 -11.21 20.41 -4.22
C ARG A 8 -11.50 21.69 -5.00
N CYS A 9 -10.87 21.83 -6.17
CA CYS A 9 -11.06 22.98 -7.06
C CYS A 9 -12.25 22.71 -8.01
N ASP A 10 -13.48 22.72 -7.49
CA ASP A 10 -14.69 22.26 -8.21
C ASP A 10 -15.02 23.07 -9.48
N TYR A 11 -14.58 24.32 -9.56
CA TYR A 11 -14.77 25.19 -10.72
C TYR A 11 -13.63 25.08 -11.75
N LEU A 12 -12.62 24.25 -11.48
CA LEU A 12 -11.52 24.05 -12.40
C LEU A 12 -11.97 23.21 -13.59
N GLN A 13 -11.79 23.77 -14.78
CA GLN A 13 -12.15 23.11 -16.03
C GLN A 13 -10.94 22.44 -16.66
N ASP A 14 -11.16 21.26 -17.25
CA ASP A 14 -10.16 20.44 -17.93
C ASP A 14 -9.31 21.23 -18.94
N ASN A 15 -9.97 21.92 -19.88
CA ASN A 15 -9.28 22.62 -20.97
C ASN A 15 -8.38 23.78 -20.49
N PRO A 16 -8.87 24.74 -19.67
CA PRO A 16 -8.01 25.80 -19.13
C PRO A 16 -6.80 25.28 -18.35
N LEU A 17 -6.97 24.25 -17.50
CA LEU A 17 -5.85 23.69 -16.76
C LEU A 17 -4.83 23.05 -17.71
N SER A 18 -5.29 22.25 -18.67
CA SER A 18 -4.41 21.62 -19.66
C SER A 18 -3.57 22.67 -20.42
N ILE A 19 -4.15 23.80 -20.81
CA ILE A 19 -3.41 24.88 -21.48
C ILE A 19 -2.34 25.47 -20.56
N ALA A 20 -2.68 25.71 -19.29
CA ALA A 20 -1.74 26.24 -18.31
C ALA A 20 -0.54 25.30 -18.10
N LEU A 21 -0.80 24.00 -17.90
CA LEU A 21 0.23 22.99 -17.63
C LEU A 21 1.23 22.83 -18.77
N LYS A 22 0.83 23.02 -20.04
CA LYS A 22 1.74 22.95 -21.21
C LYS A 22 2.94 23.88 -21.10
N SER A 23 2.80 25.02 -20.44
CA SER A 23 3.84 26.04 -20.32
C SER A 23 4.81 25.83 -19.16
N LEU A 24 4.57 24.83 -18.32
CA LEU A 24 5.28 24.65 -17.04
C LEU A 24 6.42 23.64 -17.14
N GLU A 25 7.45 23.98 -17.91
CA GLU A 25 8.58 23.09 -18.21
C GLU A 25 9.40 22.66 -16.97
N ASN A 26 9.32 23.42 -15.87
CA ASN A 26 10.04 23.17 -14.63
C ASN A 26 9.19 22.49 -13.53
N LEU A 27 7.97 22.04 -13.85
CA LEU A 27 7.09 21.40 -12.88
C LEU A 27 7.68 20.08 -12.41
N ARG A 28 7.81 19.91 -11.09
CA ARG A 28 8.36 18.72 -10.44
C ARG A 28 7.38 18.05 -9.49
N HIS A 29 6.43 18.81 -8.94
CA HIS A 29 5.41 18.30 -8.04
C HIS A 29 4.04 18.81 -8.48
N LEU A 30 3.10 17.89 -8.67
CA LEU A 30 1.73 18.21 -9.06
C LEU A 30 0.78 17.41 -8.17
N THR A 31 -0.09 18.12 -7.48
CA THR A 31 -1.22 17.55 -6.74
C THR A 31 -2.51 18.04 -7.39
N ILE A 32 -3.38 17.10 -7.74
CA ILE A 32 -4.75 17.34 -8.21
C ILE A 32 -5.63 16.37 -7.44
N ASN A 33 -6.35 16.89 -6.44
CA ASN A 33 -7.22 16.10 -5.57
C ASN A 33 -8.66 16.59 -5.69
N ASP A 34 -9.60 15.66 -5.84
CA ASP A 34 -11.04 15.92 -5.85
C ASP A 34 -11.45 17.09 -6.79
N CYS A 35 -10.77 17.21 -7.93
CA CYS A 35 -11.06 18.24 -8.92
C CYS A 35 -12.00 17.67 -9.99
N VAL A 36 -13.30 17.67 -9.71
CA VAL A 36 -14.32 16.92 -10.49
C VAL A 36 -14.44 17.32 -11.96
N GLY A 37 -13.99 18.53 -12.32
CA GLY A 37 -13.97 19.05 -13.68
C GLY A 37 -12.78 18.59 -14.53
N ILE A 38 -11.86 17.78 -13.97
CA ILE A 38 -10.71 17.22 -14.68
C ILE A 38 -11.10 15.97 -15.47
N ALA A 39 -10.62 15.90 -16.71
CA ALA A 39 -10.90 14.83 -17.65
C ALA A 39 -9.65 14.54 -18.52
N THR A 40 -9.87 14.04 -19.74
CA THR A 40 -8.84 13.52 -20.63
C THR A 40 -7.75 14.53 -21.02
N HIS A 41 -8.08 15.80 -21.31
CA HIS A 41 -7.10 16.76 -21.88
C HIS A 41 -6.02 17.14 -20.87
N THR A 42 -6.40 17.27 -19.60
CA THR A 42 -5.45 17.50 -18.51
C THR A 42 -4.49 16.33 -18.37
N MET A 43 -5.00 15.10 -18.31
CA MET A 43 -4.16 13.90 -18.15
C MET A 43 -3.24 13.69 -19.35
N GLU A 44 -3.77 13.86 -20.56
CA GLU A 44 -2.99 13.84 -21.80
C GLU A 44 -1.87 14.89 -21.75
N THR A 45 -2.18 16.10 -21.32
CA THR A 45 -1.18 17.17 -21.20
C THR A 45 -0.12 16.84 -20.16
N ILE A 46 -0.51 16.34 -18.99
CA ILE A 46 0.42 15.90 -17.94
C ILE A 46 1.38 14.87 -18.53
N GLY A 47 0.84 13.82 -19.12
CA GLY A 47 1.60 12.73 -19.73
C GLY A 47 2.54 13.17 -20.86
N LYS A 48 2.16 14.19 -21.63
CA LYS A 48 2.97 14.67 -22.77
C LYS A 48 3.98 15.75 -22.39
N HIS A 49 3.62 16.68 -21.52
CA HIS A 49 4.40 17.91 -21.32
C HIS A 49 5.09 17.98 -19.95
N CYS A 50 4.60 17.29 -18.92
CA CYS A 50 5.16 17.37 -17.57
C CYS A 50 6.29 16.35 -17.34
N GLN A 51 7.26 16.25 -18.26
CA GLN A 51 8.29 15.19 -18.25
C GLN A 51 9.31 15.28 -17.10
N ASN A 52 9.39 16.43 -16.43
CA ASN A 52 10.27 16.66 -15.28
C ASN A 52 9.60 16.33 -13.94
N LEU A 53 8.37 15.82 -13.95
CA LEU A 53 7.62 15.50 -12.75
C LEU A 53 8.30 14.38 -11.95
N LYS A 54 8.46 14.63 -10.65
CA LYS A 54 9.01 13.70 -9.65
C LYS A 54 7.96 13.21 -8.68
N THR A 55 6.94 14.03 -8.42
CA THR A 55 5.81 13.67 -7.57
C THR A 55 4.51 14.00 -8.26
N LEU A 56 3.63 13.00 -8.35
CA LEU A 56 2.25 13.14 -8.79
C LEU A 56 1.35 12.63 -7.67
N GLU A 57 0.44 13.48 -7.23
CA GLU A 57 -0.71 13.10 -6.43
C GLU A 57 -1.97 13.39 -7.27
N PHE A 58 -2.72 12.35 -7.60
CA PHE A 58 -3.89 12.40 -8.47
C PHE A 58 -5.01 11.57 -7.82
N SER A 59 -5.46 12.08 -6.68
CA SER A 59 -6.31 11.38 -5.71
C SER A 59 -7.75 11.86 -5.74
N GLY A 60 -8.68 11.03 -5.27
CA GLY A 60 -10.10 11.33 -5.22
C GLY A 60 -10.87 10.95 -6.48
N ASP A 61 -12.11 11.43 -6.57
CA ASP A 61 -13.01 11.10 -7.67
C ASP A 61 -12.88 12.06 -8.87
N PHE A 62 -12.90 11.47 -10.06
CA PHE A 62 -12.81 12.16 -11.35
C PHE A 62 -13.96 11.71 -12.25
N PRO A 63 -15.21 12.15 -11.98
CA PRO A 63 -16.39 11.65 -12.67
C PRO A 63 -16.39 11.99 -14.16
N SER A 64 -15.74 13.09 -14.54
CA SER A 64 -15.62 13.54 -15.94
C SER A 64 -14.59 12.74 -16.75
N ALA A 65 -13.78 11.88 -16.11
CA ALA A 65 -12.73 11.09 -16.74
C ALA A 65 -13.15 9.64 -17.01
N GLN A 66 -12.53 9.03 -18.01
CA GLN A 66 -12.61 7.60 -18.29
C GLN A 66 -11.40 6.86 -17.72
N THR A 67 -11.54 5.56 -17.43
CA THR A 67 -10.43 4.70 -16.98
C THR A 67 -9.25 4.71 -17.98
N ALA A 68 -9.54 4.77 -19.28
CA ALA A 68 -8.52 4.85 -20.32
C ALA A 68 -7.67 6.14 -20.25
N ASP A 69 -8.19 7.23 -19.68
CA ASP A 69 -7.45 8.49 -19.58
C ASP A 69 -6.24 8.37 -18.65
N MET A 70 -6.31 7.47 -17.66
CA MET A 70 -5.21 7.20 -16.72
C MET A 70 -3.92 6.78 -17.44
N PHE A 71 -4.03 6.11 -18.59
CA PHE A 71 -2.89 5.60 -19.35
C PHE A 71 -1.97 6.73 -19.84
N HIS A 72 -2.47 7.96 -19.96
CA HIS A 72 -1.62 9.10 -20.27
C HIS A 72 -0.55 9.35 -19.20
N LEU A 73 -0.84 9.03 -17.93
CA LEU A 73 0.07 9.24 -16.81
C LEU A 73 1.26 8.25 -16.81
N THR A 74 1.17 7.15 -17.58
CA THR A 74 2.25 6.16 -17.70
C THR A 74 3.51 6.71 -18.39
N HIS A 75 3.38 7.81 -19.14
CA HIS A 75 4.50 8.45 -19.83
C HIS A 75 5.43 9.23 -18.90
N LEU A 76 5.13 9.35 -17.61
CA LEU A 76 5.92 10.09 -16.62
C LEU A 76 7.13 9.26 -16.13
N VAL A 77 8.06 8.94 -17.04
CA VAL A 77 9.19 8.02 -16.79
C VAL A 77 10.15 8.44 -15.67
N ASN A 78 10.09 9.71 -15.26
CA ASN A 78 10.93 10.30 -14.23
C ASN A 78 10.33 10.29 -12.83
N LEU A 79 9.10 9.78 -12.69
CA LEU A 79 8.30 9.82 -11.47
C LEU A 79 8.93 8.97 -10.36
N GLN A 80 8.98 9.52 -9.15
CA GLN A 80 9.53 8.89 -7.95
C GLN A 80 8.44 8.63 -6.91
N VAL A 81 7.50 9.55 -6.79
CA VAL A 81 6.37 9.46 -5.86
C VAL A 81 5.08 9.52 -6.66
N LEU A 82 4.25 8.49 -6.52
CA LEU A 82 2.92 8.43 -7.10
C LEU A 82 1.90 8.14 -6.01
N LYS A 83 0.88 8.99 -5.92
CA LYS A 83 -0.26 8.78 -5.03
C LYS A 83 -1.55 8.90 -5.81
N LEU A 84 -2.42 7.92 -5.66
CA LEU A 84 -3.68 7.76 -6.39
C LEU A 84 -4.83 7.44 -5.44
N THR A 85 -4.76 7.92 -4.22
CA THR A 85 -5.65 7.57 -3.11
C THR A 85 -7.12 7.80 -3.49
N HIS A 86 -8.01 6.84 -3.21
CA HIS A 86 -9.44 6.87 -3.52
C HIS A 86 -9.79 7.15 -4.99
N ASN A 87 -8.89 6.80 -5.92
CA ASN A 87 -9.13 6.99 -7.34
C ASN A 87 -9.74 5.73 -7.96
N PHE A 88 -11.05 5.76 -8.19
CA PHE A 88 -11.81 4.64 -8.79
C PHE A 88 -11.45 4.33 -10.25
N LYS A 89 -10.64 5.17 -10.91
CA LYS A 89 -10.15 4.96 -12.27
C LYS A 89 -8.86 4.12 -12.31
N VAL A 90 -8.24 3.84 -11.16
CA VAL A 90 -7.05 2.97 -11.08
C VAL A 90 -7.47 1.52 -11.21
N SER A 91 -6.82 0.77 -12.11
CA SER A 91 -7.07 -0.65 -12.34
C SER A 91 -5.75 -1.44 -12.43
N ASP A 92 -5.85 -2.76 -12.34
CA ASP A 92 -4.71 -3.67 -12.54
C ASP A 92 -4.03 -3.46 -13.91
N GLU A 93 -4.82 -3.24 -14.96
CA GLU A 93 -4.30 -3.00 -16.32
C GLU A 93 -3.49 -1.71 -16.39
N PHE A 94 -4.00 -0.63 -15.77
CA PHE A 94 -3.27 0.62 -15.69
C PHE A 94 -1.94 0.43 -14.92
N LEU A 95 -1.97 -0.25 -13.77
CA LEU A 95 -0.75 -0.52 -12.99
C LEU A 95 0.26 -1.35 -13.78
N ALA A 96 -0.18 -2.37 -14.52
CA ALA A 96 0.68 -3.16 -15.38
C ALA A 96 1.38 -2.33 -16.47
N HIS A 97 0.68 -1.35 -17.07
CA HIS A 97 1.28 -0.43 -18.04
C HIS A 97 2.18 0.62 -17.38
N LEU A 98 1.76 1.14 -16.22
CA LEU A 98 2.52 2.14 -15.46
C LEU A 98 3.92 1.62 -15.13
N VAL A 99 4.02 0.40 -14.60
CA VAL A 99 5.31 -0.15 -14.17
C VAL A 99 6.26 -0.39 -15.34
N GLN A 100 5.78 -0.62 -16.57
CA GLN A 100 6.65 -0.77 -17.75
C GLN A 100 7.47 0.49 -18.05
N HIS A 101 6.96 1.66 -17.67
CA HIS A 101 7.56 2.96 -18.01
C HIS A 101 8.12 3.71 -16.79
N CYS A 102 7.45 3.64 -15.65
CA CYS A 102 7.76 4.42 -14.44
C CYS A 102 8.72 3.70 -13.48
N GLN A 103 9.87 3.24 -13.98
CA GLN A 103 10.86 2.44 -13.24
C GLN A 103 11.66 3.20 -12.16
N GLN A 104 11.40 4.50 -12.00
CA GLN A 104 12.04 5.35 -10.98
C GLN A 104 11.21 5.49 -9.70
N LEU A 105 10.04 4.86 -9.64
CA LEU A 105 9.14 4.91 -8.49
C LEU A 105 9.78 4.32 -7.24
N THR A 106 9.81 5.12 -6.18
CA THR A 106 10.26 4.76 -4.84
C THR A 106 9.10 4.72 -3.84
N ASN A 107 8.02 5.45 -4.13
CA ASN A 107 6.86 5.57 -3.24
C ASN A 107 5.57 5.45 -4.07
N VAL A 108 4.73 4.48 -3.73
CA VAL A 108 3.42 4.28 -4.35
C VAL A 108 2.35 4.23 -3.25
N ASP A 109 1.31 5.02 -3.42
CA ASP A 109 0.11 5.01 -2.58
C ASP A 109 -1.13 4.81 -3.47
N ILE A 110 -1.81 3.68 -3.27
CA ILE A 110 -3.05 3.33 -3.96
C ILE A 110 -4.19 3.07 -2.95
N THR A 111 -4.10 3.69 -1.77
CA THR A 111 -5.11 3.56 -0.71
C THR A 111 -6.52 3.74 -1.25
N GLY A 112 -7.43 2.81 -0.96
CA GLY A 112 -8.83 2.90 -1.38
C GLY A 112 -9.06 2.81 -2.90
N CYS A 113 -8.09 2.34 -3.69
CA CYS A 113 -8.30 2.00 -5.09
C CYS A 113 -8.97 0.63 -5.19
N PHE A 114 -10.30 0.59 -5.05
CA PHE A 114 -11.06 -0.67 -4.92
C PHE A 114 -11.05 -1.57 -6.17
N ASN A 115 -10.64 -1.07 -7.32
CA ASN A 115 -10.54 -1.82 -8.57
C ASN A 115 -9.14 -2.47 -8.78
N VAL A 116 -8.32 -2.52 -7.73
CA VAL A 116 -6.99 -3.13 -7.74
C VAL A 116 -7.03 -4.45 -6.96
N SER A 117 -6.51 -5.51 -7.56
CA SER A 117 -6.41 -6.86 -6.99
C SER A 117 -4.95 -7.30 -6.81
N ASP A 118 -4.76 -8.57 -6.44
CA ASP A 118 -3.45 -9.23 -6.41
C ASP A 118 -2.66 -9.09 -7.73
N VAL A 119 -3.35 -8.96 -8.87
CA VAL A 119 -2.71 -8.75 -10.19
C VAL A 119 -2.00 -7.40 -10.24
N GLY A 120 -2.67 -6.32 -9.84
CA GLY A 120 -2.09 -4.98 -9.81
C GLY A 120 -0.98 -4.86 -8.77
N LEU A 121 -1.13 -5.51 -7.61
CA LEU A 121 -0.06 -5.55 -6.60
C LEU A 121 1.18 -6.30 -7.13
N THR A 122 0.99 -7.42 -7.82
CA THR A 122 2.09 -8.16 -8.45
C THR A 122 2.81 -7.31 -9.50
N ALA A 123 2.08 -6.49 -10.27
CA ALA A 123 2.71 -5.54 -11.19
C ALA A 123 3.56 -4.51 -10.43
N ILE A 124 3.03 -3.89 -9.37
CA ILE A 124 3.77 -2.93 -8.53
C ILE A 124 5.03 -3.56 -7.93
N ALA A 125 4.99 -4.82 -7.52
CA ALA A 125 6.12 -5.53 -6.94
C ALA A 125 7.34 -5.66 -7.88
N THR A 126 7.16 -5.47 -9.19
CA THR A 126 8.26 -5.46 -10.16
C THR A 126 9.14 -4.20 -10.09
N LEU A 127 8.69 -3.15 -9.39
CA LEU A 127 9.40 -1.89 -9.25
C LEU A 127 10.62 -2.04 -8.32
N SER A 128 11.79 -2.17 -8.94
CA SER A 128 13.03 -2.47 -8.21
C SER A 128 13.58 -1.38 -7.28
N LYS A 129 13.03 -0.18 -7.36
CA LYS A 129 13.40 0.95 -6.49
C LYS A 129 12.33 1.26 -5.45
N LEU A 130 11.24 0.48 -5.41
CA LEU A 130 10.14 0.72 -4.50
C LEU A 130 10.60 0.52 -3.07
N GLU A 131 10.46 1.57 -2.25
CA GLU A 131 10.83 1.56 -0.84
C GLU A 131 9.60 1.71 0.06
N LYS A 132 8.60 2.48 -0.37
CA LYS A 132 7.36 2.70 0.37
C LYS A 132 6.15 2.30 -0.47
N LEU A 133 5.30 1.47 0.09
CA LEU A 133 4.03 1.06 -0.49
C LEU A 133 2.89 1.30 0.51
N VAL A 134 1.81 1.91 0.04
CA VAL A 134 0.57 2.11 0.81
C VAL A 134 -0.59 1.51 0.02
N ILE A 135 -1.22 0.48 0.59
CA ILE A 135 -2.32 -0.30 -0.01
C ILE A 135 -3.52 -0.41 0.94
N SER A 136 -3.68 0.59 1.81
CA SER A 136 -4.72 0.56 2.84
C SER A 136 -6.13 0.59 2.23
N TYR A 137 -7.11 -0.02 2.89
CA TYR A 137 -8.52 -0.05 2.47
C TYR A 137 -8.75 -0.70 1.10
N ILE A 138 -7.98 -1.74 0.77
CA ILE A 138 -8.17 -2.55 -0.45
C ILE A 138 -8.47 -3.99 -0.02
N HIS A 139 -9.69 -4.46 -0.31
CA HIS A 139 -10.16 -5.79 0.10
C HIS A 139 -9.92 -6.89 -0.94
N GLU A 140 -9.74 -6.51 -2.20
CA GLU A 140 -9.45 -7.41 -3.34
C GLU A 140 -7.97 -7.85 -3.40
N ILE A 141 -7.12 -7.29 -2.53
CA ILE A 141 -5.76 -7.76 -2.34
C ILE A 141 -5.74 -8.74 -1.17
N THR A 142 -5.22 -9.93 -1.41
CA THR A 142 -5.16 -11.05 -0.46
C THR A 142 -3.72 -11.40 -0.10
N ASP A 143 -3.56 -12.36 0.82
CA ASP A 143 -2.23 -12.87 1.19
C ASP A 143 -1.40 -13.34 -0.02
N ASP A 144 -2.05 -13.75 -1.12
CA ASP A 144 -1.36 -14.16 -2.35
C ASP A 144 -0.66 -12.98 -3.04
N GLY A 145 -1.26 -11.80 -3.06
CA GLY A 145 -0.63 -10.59 -3.62
C GLY A 145 0.60 -10.14 -2.86
N LEU A 146 0.67 -10.39 -1.54
CA LEU A 146 1.84 -10.03 -0.71
C LEU A 146 3.06 -10.92 -0.96
N LYS A 147 2.91 -12.12 -1.51
CA LYS A 147 4.02 -13.08 -1.71
C LYS A 147 5.16 -12.53 -2.55
N ASN A 148 4.84 -11.72 -3.56
CA ASN A 148 5.82 -11.15 -4.49
C ASN A 148 6.37 -9.80 -4.02
N VAL A 149 5.81 -9.22 -2.96
CA VAL A 149 6.26 -7.93 -2.44
C VAL A 149 7.53 -8.16 -1.62
N CYS A 150 8.63 -7.57 -2.07
CA CYS A 150 9.90 -7.64 -1.36
C CYS A 150 10.67 -6.32 -1.44
N GLY A 151 11.72 -6.19 -0.63
CA GLY A 151 12.62 -5.05 -0.68
C GLY A 151 12.02 -3.73 -0.15
N LEU A 152 10.84 -3.76 0.47
CA LEU A 152 10.25 -2.56 1.06
C LEU A 152 10.97 -2.12 2.34
N LYS A 153 11.02 -0.81 2.54
CA LYS A 153 11.34 -0.17 3.82
C LYS A 153 10.06 0.15 4.60
N GLU A 154 8.98 0.48 3.91
CA GLU A 154 7.71 0.83 4.55
C GLU A 154 6.54 0.17 3.81
N LEU A 155 5.68 -0.54 4.55
CA LEU A 155 4.37 -0.98 4.08
C LEU A 155 3.28 -0.46 5.02
N GLU A 156 2.25 0.17 4.45
CA GLU A 156 1.03 0.52 5.16
C GLU A 156 -0.18 -0.15 4.49
N CYS A 157 -0.79 -1.12 5.17
CA CYS A 157 -1.89 -1.94 4.67
C CYS A 157 -3.06 -1.98 5.66
N ARG A 158 -3.50 -0.80 6.11
CA ARG A 158 -4.56 -0.65 7.11
C ARG A 158 -5.90 -1.16 6.58
N LYS A 159 -6.71 -1.76 7.46
CA LYS A 159 -8.06 -2.27 7.16
C LYS A 159 -8.14 -3.16 5.91
N CYS A 160 -7.08 -3.91 5.62
CA CYS A 160 -7.09 -4.95 4.59
C CYS A 160 -7.52 -6.29 5.18
N SER A 161 -7.82 -7.25 4.31
CA SER A 161 -8.30 -8.59 4.69
C SER A 161 -7.18 -9.60 4.96
N PHE A 162 -5.93 -9.15 5.06
CA PHE A 162 -4.73 -9.98 5.26
C PHE A 162 -4.80 -10.81 6.54
N SER A 163 -4.26 -12.02 6.49
CA SER A 163 -4.05 -12.88 7.65
C SER A 163 -2.60 -12.84 8.12
N ASP A 164 -2.30 -13.51 9.24
CA ASP A 164 -0.93 -13.72 9.68
C ASP A 164 -0.05 -14.31 8.58
N ARG A 165 -0.57 -15.22 7.73
CA ARG A 165 0.20 -15.89 6.67
C ARG A 165 0.82 -14.90 5.68
N GLY A 166 0.03 -13.97 5.14
CA GLY A 166 0.49 -13.00 4.14
C GLY A 166 1.50 -12.02 4.73
N VAL A 167 1.23 -11.51 5.93
CA VAL A 167 2.11 -10.53 6.58
C VAL A 167 3.41 -11.17 7.07
N MET A 168 3.37 -12.42 7.55
CA MET A 168 4.58 -13.18 7.88
C MET A 168 5.48 -13.38 6.67
N ALA A 169 4.93 -13.73 5.50
CA ALA A 169 5.70 -13.88 4.27
C ALA A 169 6.43 -12.56 3.92
N LEU A 170 5.73 -11.44 3.95
CA LEU A 170 6.32 -10.11 3.73
C LEU A 170 7.48 -9.79 4.69
N ILE A 171 7.29 -10.04 5.98
CA ILE A 171 8.32 -9.77 7.00
C ILE A 171 9.58 -10.60 6.71
N MET A 172 9.41 -11.85 6.26
CA MET A 172 10.51 -12.75 5.91
C MET A 172 11.24 -12.32 4.62
N THR A 173 10.52 -11.82 3.61
CA THR A 173 11.10 -11.38 2.32
C THR A 173 11.64 -9.94 2.34
N SER A 174 11.35 -9.17 3.40
CA SER A 174 11.76 -7.76 3.54
C SER A 174 12.57 -7.51 4.82
N PRO A 175 13.82 -8.00 4.92
CA PRO A 175 14.66 -7.82 6.11
C PRO A 175 15.06 -6.36 6.38
N GLN A 176 14.87 -5.47 5.40
CA GLN A 176 15.08 -4.02 5.51
C GLN A 176 13.83 -3.22 5.93
N LEU A 177 12.71 -3.91 6.20
CA LEU A 177 11.46 -3.28 6.59
C LEU A 177 11.63 -2.52 7.91
N GLN A 178 11.28 -1.25 7.89
CA GLN A 178 11.37 -0.29 8.99
C GLN A 178 10.00 0.05 9.56
N LEU A 179 8.97 0.06 8.71
CA LEU A 179 7.61 0.34 9.11
C LEU A 179 6.66 -0.68 8.50
N LEU A 180 5.83 -1.28 9.34
CA LEU A 180 4.69 -2.09 8.94
C LEU A 180 3.46 -1.58 9.69
N ASP A 181 2.51 -1.00 8.97
CA ASP A 181 1.23 -0.60 9.54
C ASP A 181 0.12 -1.54 9.09
N ILE A 182 -0.34 -2.38 10.01
CA ILE A 182 -1.41 -3.37 9.82
C ILE A 182 -2.66 -3.01 10.63
N SER A 183 -2.82 -1.73 10.95
CA SER A 183 -3.92 -1.25 11.79
C SER A 183 -5.28 -1.60 11.18
N GLY A 184 -6.19 -2.16 11.99
CA GLY A 184 -7.55 -2.52 11.58
C GLY A 184 -7.65 -3.79 10.73
N CYS A 185 -6.55 -4.52 10.50
CA CYS A 185 -6.57 -5.84 9.88
C CYS A 185 -7.05 -6.89 10.89
N LYS A 186 -8.36 -7.14 10.91
CA LYS A 186 -9.04 -7.95 11.95
C LYS A 186 -8.62 -9.43 11.95
N ASN A 187 -8.11 -9.94 10.83
CA ASN A 187 -7.69 -11.34 10.69
C ASN A 187 -6.24 -11.60 11.15
N ILE A 188 -5.53 -10.58 11.63
CA ILE A 188 -4.17 -10.71 12.13
C ILE A 188 -4.19 -10.93 13.64
N GLN A 189 -3.52 -11.98 14.08
CA GLN A 189 -3.35 -12.38 15.48
C GLN A 189 -1.88 -12.23 15.90
N TYR A 190 -1.42 -13.02 16.88
CA TYR A 190 -0.08 -12.85 17.45
C TYR A 190 1.05 -13.54 16.66
N ALA A 191 0.73 -14.39 15.67
CA ALA A 191 1.74 -15.13 14.91
C ALA A 191 2.65 -14.19 14.09
N THR A 192 2.08 -13.12 13.54
CA THR A 192 2.83 -12.03 12.89
C THR A 192 3.90 -11.44 13.80
N LEU A 193 3.60 -11.17 15.08
CA LEU A 193 4.57 -10.60 16.01
C LEU A 193 5.68 -11.59 16.38
N ARG A 194 5.36 -12.88 16.49
CA ARG A 194 6.38 -13.92 16.70
C ARG A 194 7.35 -14.01 15.51
N ALA A 195 6.82 -13.96 14.29
CA ALA A 195 7.65 -13.91 13.08
C ALA A 195 8.55 -12.67 13.07
N ALA A 196 7.97 -11.50 13.36
CA ALA A 196 8.71 -10.25 13.46
C ALA A 196 9.83 -10.33 14.49
N ASN A 197 9.57 -10.91 15.67
CA ASN A 197 10.57 -11.06 16.73
C ASN A 197 11.74 -11.96 16.27
N SER A 198 11.42 -13.09 15.64
CA SER A 198 12.42 -14.01 15.09
C SER A 198 13.29 -13.33 14.03
N VAL A 199 12.69 -12.62 13.08
CA VAL A 199 13.44 -11.91 12.02
C VAL A 199 14.25 -10.77 12.58
N CYS A 200 13.70 -9.98 13.51
CA CYS A 200 14.44 -8.86 14.12
C CYS A 200 15.63 -9.34 14.96
N SER A 201 15.54 -10.52 15.57
CA SER A 201 16.64 -11.12 16.34
C SER A 201 17.83 -11.54 15.47
N THR A 202 17.62 -11.77 14.17
CA THR A 202 18.68 -12.15 13.22
C THR A 202 19.20 -10.97 12.39
N ARG A 203 18.63 -9.76 12.53
CA ARG A 203 19.08 -8.56 11.83
C ARG A 203 20.48 -8.16 12.26
N THR A 204 21.40 -8.11 11.30
CA THR A 204 22.76 -7.58 11.49
C THR A 204 22.90 -6.12 11.04
N ASN A 205 21.85 -5.57 10.42
CA ASN A 205 21.83 -4.22 9.84
C ASN A 205 21.45 -3.12 10.85
N ASN A 206 21.14 -3.47 12.11
CA ASN A 206 20.67 -2.55 13.16
C ASN A 206 19.43 -1.72 12.78
N ILE A 207 18.62 -2.22 11.84
CA ILE A 207 17.39 -1.56 11.42
C ILE A 207 16.26 -1.97 12.37
N VAL A 208 15.64 -0.99 13.01
CA VAL A 208 14.44 -1.20 13.83
C VAL A 208 13.22 -1.40 12.93
N LEU A 209 12.46 -2.46 13.16
CA LEU A 209 11.13 -2.65 12.61
C LEU A 209 10.08 -2.09 13.58
N LYS A 210 9.37 -1.06 13.15
CA LYS A 210 8.19 -0.53 13.83
C LYS A 210 6.94 -1.19 13.26
N ILE A 211 6.14 -1.84 14.11
CA ILE A 211 4.86 -2.42 13.72
C ILE A 211 3.72 -1.69 14.43
N VAL A 212 2.76 -1.19 13.68
CA VAL A 212 1.54 -0.58 14.22
C VAL A 212 0.39 -1.58 14.12
N VAL A 213 -0.21 -1.93 15.25
CA VAL A 213 -1.14 -3.09 15.39
C VAL A 213 -2.53 -2.72 15.91
N GLY A 214 -2.85 -1.42 15.95
CA GLY A 214 -4.13 -0.94 16.49
C GLY A 214 -5.33 -1.58 15.79
N GLY A 215 -6.34 -2.01 16.53
CA GLY A 215 -7.57 -2.62 15.97
C GLY A 215 -7.39 -3.97 15.25
N THR A 216 -6.29 -4.68 15.50
CA THR A 216 -6.12 -6.10 15.14
C THR A 216 -6.74 -7.01 16.21
N ALA A 217 -6.70 -8.33 16.02
CA ALA A 217 -7.15 -9.30 17.02
C ALA A 217 -6.09 -9.61 18.11
N MET A 218 -4.98 -8.85 18.14
CA MET A 218 -3.89 -9.08 19.10
C MET A 218 -4.28 -8.67 20.52
N LYS A 219 -4.01 -9.54 21.49
CA LYS A 219 -4.19 -9.24 22.91
C LYS A 219 -2.99 -8.44 23.45
N GLU A 220 -3.29 -7.38 24.20
CA GLU A 220 -2.29 -6.49 24.83
C GLU A 220 -1.27 -7.25 25.70
N SER A 221 -1.67 -8.35 26.34
CA SER A 221 -0.78 -9.19 27.15
C SER A 221 0.35 -9.79 26.31
N ILE A 222 0.06 -10.24 25.09
CA ILE A 222 1.03 -10.87 24.20
C ILE A 222 1.97 -9.82 23.59
N ILE A 223 1.44 -8.63 23.27
CA ILE A 223 2.26 -7.51 22.78
C ILE A 223 3.34 -7.16 23.81
N LYS A 224 2.99 -7.08 25.09
CA LYS A 224 3.94 -6.78 26.18
C LYS A 224 4.99 -7.86 26.38
N GLU A 225 4.63 -9.13 26.22
CA GLU A 225 5.58 -10.25 26.27
C GLU A 225 6.63 -10.12 25.17
N ILE A 226 6.20 -9.97 23.91
CA ILE A 226 7.10 -9.92 22.75
C ILE A 226 7.99 -8.66 22.75
N THR A 227 7.47 -7.51 23.20
CA THR A 227 8.21 -6.23 23.17
C THR A 227 9.41 -6.23 24.13
N GLN A 228 9.45 -7.10 25.14
CA GLN A 228 10.56 -7.16 26.09
C GLN A 228 11.80 -7.83 25.51
N ASP A 229 11.64 -8.64 24.45
CA ASP A 229 12.66 -9.59 24.00
C ASP A 229 13.52 -9.10 22.85
N SER A 230 13.18 -7.96 22.20
CA SER A 230 13.91 -7.53 21.00
C SER A 230 14.16 -6.02 20.90
N PRO A 231 15.43 -5.57 20.88
CA PRO A 231 15.78 -4.15 20.76
C PRO A 231 15.52 -3.59 19.35
N LEU A 232 15.32 -4.45 18.35
CA LEU A 232 15.08 -4.06 16.96
C LEU A 232 13.61 -4.21 16.55
N LEU A 233 12.71 -4.58 17.48
CA LEU A 233 11.28 -4.65 17.24
C LEU A 233 10.54 -3.65 18.14
N HIS A 234 9.86 -2.69 17.53
CA HIS A 234 9.04 -1.71 18.24
C HIS A 234 7.58 -1.89 17.86
N ILE A 235 6.76 -2.34 18.80
CA ILE A 235 5.32 -2.52 18.58
C ILE A 235 4.57 -1.30 19.13
N VAL A 236 3.69 -0.74 18.31
CA VAL A 236 2.79 0.36 18.68
C VAL A 236 1.36 -0.12 18.57
N ASN A 237 0.70 -0.27 19.72
CA ASN A 237 -0.73 -0.53 19.77
C ASN A 237 -1.47 0.81 19.90
N VAL A 238 -2.11 1.26 18.81
CA VAL A 238 -2.96 2.44 18.84
C VAL A 238 -4.37 1.99 19.17
N ASP A 239 -4.96 2.54 20.22
CA ASP A 239 -6.36 2.29 20.51
C ASP A 239 -7.24 2.91 19.41
N LEU A 240 -7.88 2.06 18.61
CA LEU A 240 -8.81 2.49 17.54
C LEU A 240 -10.27 2.33 17.98
N SER A 241 -10.55 1.96 19.24
CA SER A 241 -11.91 1.80 19.73
C SER A 241 -12.71 3.09 19.65
N ASP A 242 -12.06 4.25 19.82
CA ASP A 242 -12.68 5.58 19.65
C ASP A 242 -13.00 5.94 18.18
N ILE A 243 -12.33 5.33 17.21
CA ILE A 243 -12.56 5.59 15.77
C ILE A 243 -13.84 4.90 15.28
N SER A 244 -14.41 3.97 16.06
CA SER A 244 -15.75 3.43 15.79
C SER A 244 -16.87 4.47 15.81
N SER A 245 -16.61 5.66 16.39
CA SER A 245 -17.51 6.82 16.35
C SER A 245 -17.26 7.81 15.21
N ALA A 246 -16.16 7.64 14.47
CA ALA A 246 -15.82 8.47 13.31
C ALA A 246 -16.11 7.70 12.02
N SER A 247 -17.40 7.62 11.69
CA SER A 247 -17.89 7.47 10.31
C SER A 247 -17.50 8.67 9.41
N GLU A 248 -16.74 9.64 9.93
CA GLU A 248 -16.33 10.85 9.24
C GLU A 248 -14.87 10.77 8.73
N ILE A 249 -14.60 9.87 7.79
CA ILE A 249 -13.64 10.16 6.73
C ILE A 249 -14.37 9.88 5.42
N CYS A 250 -14.75 10.98 4.78
CA CYS A 250 -15.59 11.08 3.59
C CYS A 250 -15.35 9.98 2.55
N LEU A 251 -16.46 9.48 1.98
CA LEU A 251 -16.64 8.52 0.87
C LEU A 251 -17.02 7.07 1.21
N LEU A 252 -17.27 6.69 2.46
CA LEU A 252 -17.70 5.31 2.80
C LEU A 252 -19.21 5.11 3.04
N ASP A 253 -20.02 6.18 3.11
CA ASP A 253 -21.46 6.04 3.43
C ASP A 253 -22.29 5.32 2.34
N ASP A 254 -21.73 5.07 1.14
CA ASP A 254 -22.40 4.33 0.06
C ASP A 254 -21.91 2.87 -0.12
N LEU A 255 -20.92 2.40 0.66
CA LEU A 255 -20.31 1.07 0.48
C LEU A 255 -20.75 0.00 1.50
N ASP A 256 -21.48 0.37 2.55
CA ASP A 256 -22.00 -0.55 3.59
C ASP A 256 -23.13 -1.47 3.11
N SER A 257 -23.45 -1.50 1.81
CA SER A 257 -24.52 -2.37 1.28
C SER A 257 -24.04 -3.76 0.83
N TRP A 258 -22.74 -4.06 0.81
CA TRP A 258 -22.21 -5.28 0.14
C TRP A 258 -21.48 -6.30 1.04
N TYR A 259 -21.46 -6.12 2.36
CA TYR A 259 -20.97 -7.15 3.30
C TYR A 259 -22.11 -7.75 4.13
N ASP A 260 -22.77 -8.78 3.58
CA ASP A 260 -23.63 -9.67 4.37
C ASP A 260 -22.77 -10.73 5.07
N GLY A 261 -23.05 -10.95 6.35
CA GLY A 261 -22.18 -11.64 7.30
C GLY A 261 -22.26 -13.17 7.26
N ASN A 262 -21.19 -13.80 7.74
CA ASN A 262 -21.17 -14.87 8.76
C ASN A 262 -19.87 -15.67 8.68
N SER A 263 -19.13 -15.76 9.78
CA SER A 263 -18.90 -17.05 10.44
C SER A 263 -18.21 -16.86 11.79
N ASP A 264 -18.84 -17.45 12.80
CA ASP A 264 -18.31 -17.71 14.14
C ASP A 264 -16.99 -18.48 14.07
N TYR A 265 -15.99 -18.08 14.84
CA TYR A 265 -15.03 -19.03 15.41
C TYR A 265 -14.67 -18.65 16.84
N THR A 266 -15.16 -19.49 17.76
CA THR A 266 -14.82 -19.55 19.17
C THR A 266 -13.46 -20.23 19.40
N ASP A 267 -12.71 -19.67 20.34
CA ASP A 267 -11.80 -20.27 21.34
C ASP A 267 -10.80 -21.36 20.89
N PHE A 268 -9.50 -21.18 21.16
CA PHE A 268 -8.69 -22.15 21.89
C PHE A 268 -7.31 -21.56 22.24
N SER A 269 -7.00 -21.63 23.53
CA SER A 269 -5.65 -21.56 24.09
C SER A 269 -4.91 -22.86 23.80
N ASP A 270 -3.85 -22.80 23.00
CA ASP A 270 -2.72 -23.74 23.06
C ASP A 270 -1.47 -23.02 22.54
N TYR A 271 -0.36 -23.13 23.29
CA TYR A 271 0.94 -22.62 22.87
C TYR A 271 1.45 -23.46 21.70
N ILE A 272 1.10 -23.07 20.48
CA ILE A 272 1.65 -23.62 19.24
C ILE A 272 3.05 -23.02 19.02
N GLU A 273 4.06 -23.84 18.77
CA GLU A 273 5.41 -23.37 18.47
C GLU A 273 5.44 -22.76 17.06
N PHE A 274 6.30 -21.76 16.84
CA PHE A 274 6.41 -21.04 15.56
C PHE A 274 6.66 -21.96 14.36
N SER A 275 7.25 -23.14 14.58
CA SER A 275 7.49 -24.17 13.57
C SER A 275 6.23 -24.85 13.03
N ASP A 276 5.10 -24.76 13.73
CA ASP A 276 3.90 -25.53 13.39
C ASP A 276 2.95 -24.78 12.45
N PHE A 277 3.16 -23.47 12.30
CA PHE A 277 2.43 -22.62 11.34
C PHE A 277 3.03 -22.62 9.93
N LEU A 278 4.23 -23.18 9.78
CA LEU A 278 4.93 -23.25 8.50
C LEU A 278 4.79 -24.67 7.98
N ASP A 279 3.97 -24.86 6.95
CA ASP A 279 4.01 -26.08 6.12
C ASP A 279 5.47 -26.33 5.69
N GLU A 280 5.88 -27.60 5.51
CA GLU A 280 7.22 -27.93 5.03
C GLU A 280 7.55 -27.19 3.73
N GLU A 281 6.55 -26.98 2.87
CA GLU A 281 6.69 -26.15 1.66
C GLU A 281 7.00 -24.69 1.99
N PHE A 282 6.41 -24.10 3.04
CA PHE A 282 6.70 -22.73 3.48
C PHE A 282 8.10 -22.61 4.13
N LYS A 283 8.55 -23.64 4.87
CA LYS A 283 9.91 -23.68 5.46
C LYS A 283 10.98 -23.74 4.37
N ASP A 284 10.87 -24.66 3.42
CA ASP A 284 11.84 -24.76 2.33
C ASP A 284 11.81 -23.52 1.42
N TYR A 285 10.62 -22.97 1.15
CA TYR A 285 10.47 -21.81 0.28
C TYR A 285 11.04 -20.51 0.87
N TYR A 286 10.88 -20.25 2.18
CA TYR A 286 11.28 -18.97 2.79
C TYR A 286 12.47 -19.04 3.77
N MET A 287 12.79 -20.18 4.39
CA MET A 287 13.90 -20.29 5.37
C MET A 287 15.23 -20.73 4.74
N HIS A 288 15.24 -21.33 3.55
CA HIS A 288 16.46 -21.86 2.92
C HIS A 288 16.94 -21.07 1.69
N ASN A 289 16.15 -20.15 1.15
CA ASN A 289 16.53 -19.30 0.00
C ASN A 289 16.04 -17.83 0.15
N PRO A 290 16.45 -17.07 1.18
CA PRO A 290 16.00 -15.67 1.35
C PRO A 290 16.49 -14.71 0.24
N THR A 291 17.42 -15.12 -0.63
CA THR A 291 18.10 -14.24 -1.59
C THR A 291 17.83 -14.53 -3.07
N ASN A 292 17.12 -15.62 -3.43
CA ASN A 292 16.97 -16.02 -4.85
C ASN A 292 15.72 -15.49 -5.54
N TYR A 293 14.88 -14.69 -4.86
CA TYR A 293 13.54 -14.35 -5.36
C TYR A 293 13.30 -12.88 -5.63
N CYS A 294 14.27 -12.02 -5.32
CA CYS A 294 14.25 -10.62 -5.74
C CYS A 294 15.34 -10.38 -6.77
N LYS A 295 15.06 -10.87 -7.99
CA LYS A 295 15.79 -10.75 -9.26
C LYS A 295 16.93 -11.75 -9.52
N ASP A 296 16.69 -12.61 -10.50
CA ASP A 296 17.66 -12.90 -11.56
C ASP A 296 16.92 -12.76 -12.91
N ASP A 297 16.98 -11.56 -13.48
CA ASP A 297 16.94 -11.25 -14.93
C ASP A 297 17.66 -9.90 -15.15
#